data_AF-A0A2G4DMZ7-F1
#
_entry.id   AF-A0A2G4DMZ7-F1
#
_cell.length_a   1.000
_cell.length_b   1.000
_cell.length_c   1.000
_cell.angle_alpha   90.00
_cell.angle_beta   90.00
_cell.angle_gamma   90.00
#
_symmetry.space_group_name_H-M   'P 1'
#
loop_
_entity.id
_entity.type
_entity.pdbx_description
1 polymer ?
#
loop_
_entity_poly.entity_id
_entity_poly.type
_entity_poly.pdbx_seq_one_letter_code
_entity_poly.pdbx_strand_id
1 'polypeptide(L)'
;MINLWIALESLIPAADGESAQIEHICNSTIPFLNLFYAEKLVVSLVQDLIGWNRNYIVRLFKDVNGAGFVDKLVRVLTLGEYNGLREELSGRMEDFHLLRDRLSRIEHMLSSPEALLTILDAHQKRVQWQLRRIYRARNAIVHDGSTPSYTEILIENLHEYLDSILNALMNLASHQGIINSVSQGFKMMELNYRAYHTALSKKGLQFTQENLQDLLFKYAQHSPNSRFARRHPSNQPVD
;
A
#
# COMPACT_ATOMS: atom_id res chain seq x y z
N MET A 1 0.09 2.91 -23.93
CA MET A 1 -1.00 3.63 -23.23
C MET A 1 -2.38 3.03 -23.51
N ILE A 2 -2.92 3.15 -24.73
CA ILE A 2 -4.32 2.78 -25.04
C ILE A 2 -4.65 1.33 -24.62
N ASN A 3 -3.80 0.36 -24.96
CA ASN A 3 -4.04 -1.04 -24.62
C ASN A 3 -4.09 -1.29 -23.10
N LEU A 4 -3.25 -0.59 -22.32
CA LEU A 4 -3.25 -0.70 -20.86
C LEU A 4 -4.52 -0.08 -20.26
N TRP A 5 -4.99 1.02 -20.84
CA TRP A 5 -6.23 1.64 -20.42
C TRP A 5 -7.41 0.72 -20.68
N ILE A 6 -7.48 0.13 -21.88
CA ILE A 6 -8.50 -0.85 -22.24
C ILE A 6 -8.44 -2.06 -21.30
N ALA A 7 -7.24 -2.55 -20.97
CA ALA A 7 -7.07 -3.66 -20.04
C ALA A 7 -7.61 -3.32 -18.64
N LEU A 8 -7.28 -2.13 -18.10
CA LEU A 8 -7.81 -1.66 -16.82
C LEU A 8 -9.34 -1.55 -16.87
N GLU A 9 -9.88 -0.90 -17.90
CA GLU A 9 -11.32 -0.69 -18.08
C GLU A 9 -12.09 -2.01 -18.22
N SER A 10 -11.51 -3.00 -18.90
CA SER A 10 -12.13 -4.33 -19.12
C SER A 10 -12.14 -5.19 -17.86
N LEU A 11 -11.22 -4.97 -16.91
CA LEU A 11 -11.22 -5.69 -15.64
C LEU A 11 -12.26 -5.15 -14.66
N ILE A 12 -12.54 -3.85 -14.75
CA ILE A 12 -13.46 -3.16 -13.84
C ILE A 12 -14.90 -3.60 -14.18
N PRO A 13 -15.67 -4.12 -13.20
CA PRO A 13 -17.06 -4.49 -13.42
C PRO A 13 -17.89 -3.30 -13.91
N ALA A 14 -19.01 -3.57 -14.59
CA ALA A 14 -19.93 -2.54 -15.02
C ALA A 14 -20.38 -1.67 -13.81
N ALA A 15 -20.55 -0.37 -14.05
CA ALA A 15 -21.03 0.54 -13.02
C ALA A 15 -22.50 0.24 -12.69
N ASP A 16 -22.81 0.19 -11.40
CA ASP A 16 -24.19 0.12 -10.91
C ASP A 16 -24.76 1.56 -10.83
N GLY A 17 -25.12 2.16 -11.97
CA GLY A 17 -25.82 3.45 -12.02
C GLY A 17 -25.25 4.51 -12.97
N GLU A 18 -25.58 5.78 -12.73
CA GLU A 18 -25.29 6.93 -13.61
C GLU A 18 -23.92 7.59 -13.41
N SER A 19 -23.03 7.02 -12.59
CA SER A 19 -21.72 7.64 -12.33
C SER A 19 -20.90 7.78 -13.60
N ALA A 20 -20.20 8.90 -13.76
CA ALA A 20 -19.30 9.10 -14.90
C ALA A 20 -18.23 7.98 -14.95
N GLN A 21 -17.95 7.45 -16.14
CA GLN A 21 -17.04 6.32 -16.34
C GLN A 21 -15.67 6.51 -15.64
N ILE A 22 -15.11 7.72 -15.72
CA ILE A 22 -13.83 8.04 -15.06
C ILE A 22 -13.92 7.99 -13.53
N GLU A 23 -15.04 8.39 -12.96
CA GLU A 23 -15.27 8.34 -11.52
C GLU A 23 -15.41 6.88 -11.05
N HIS A 24 -16.16 6.07 -11.79
CA HIS A 24 -16.28 4.64 -11.53
C HIS A 24 -14.91 3.94 -11.57
N ILE A 25 -14.09 4.23 -12.59
CA ILE A 25 -12.73 3.69 -12.70
C ILE A 25 -11.87 4.10 -11.50
N CYS A 26 -11.95 5.36 -11.09
CA CYS A 26 -11.24 5.85 -9.90
C CYS A 26 -11.66 5.06 -8.65
N ASN A 27 -12.96 5.01 -8.37
CA ASN A 27 -13.51 4.38 -7.17
C ASN A 27 -13.25 2.88 -7.12
N SER A 28 -13.20 2.21 -8.28
CA SER A 28 -12.88 0.79 -8.40
C SER A 28 -11.40 0.49 -8.22
N THR A 29 -10.51 1.41 -8.61
CA THR A 29 -9.05 1.23 -8.56
C THR A 29 -8.47 1.53 -7.17
N ILE A 30 -8.97 2.58 -6.50
CA ILE A 30 -8.42 3.08 -5.24
C ILE A 30 -8.31 2.00 -4.15
N PRO A 31 -9.32 1.14 -3.88
CA PRO A 31 -9.23 0.14 -2.82
C PRO A 31 -8.04 -0.80 -2.98
N PHE A 32 -7.70 -1.17 -4.21
CA PHE A 32 -6.55 -2.03 -4.50
C PHE A 32 -5.22 -1.37 -4.17
N LEU A 33 -5.11 -0.06 -4.42
CA LEU A 33 -3.86 0.68 -4.22
C LEU A 33 -3.69 1.14 -2.78
N ASN A 34 -4.77 1.61 -2.15
CA ASN A 34 -4.72 2.16 -0.80
C ASN A 34 -4.60 1.09 0.28
N LEU A 35 -5.26 -0.07 0.12
CA LEU A 35 -5.28 -1.10 1.16
C LEU A 35 -3.88 -1.61 1.54
N PHE A 36 -2.96 -1.60 0.57
CA PHE A 36 -1.57 -2.08 0.75
C PHE A 36 -0.55 -0.93 0.80
N TYR A 37 -0.99 0.34 0.74
CA TYR A 37 -0.08 1.47 0.58
C TYR A 37 0.84 1.65 1.79
N ALA A 38 0.30 1.55 3.00
CA ALA A 38 1.08 1.66 4.24
C ALA A 38 2.14 0.56 4.33
N GLU A 39 1.74 -0.69 4.11
CA GLU A 39 2.67 -1.83 4.06
C GLU A 39 3.76 -1.61 3.02
N LYS A 40 3.40 -1.20 1.79
CA LYS A 40 4.35 -0.93 0.71
C LYS A 40 5.41 0.10 1.11
N LEU A 41 5.00 1.20 1.76
CA LEU A 41 5.92 2.23 2.24
C LEU A 41 6.89 1.66 3.29
N VAL A 42 6.39 0.90 4.25
CA VAL A 42 7.23 0.28 5.30
C VAL A 42 8.18 -0.74 4.71
N VAL A 43 7.71 -1.62 3.81
CA VAL A 43 8.55 -2.63 3.13
C VAL A 43 9.65 -1.94 2.32
N SER A 44 9.33 -0.88 1.59
CA SER A 44 10.32 -0.10 0.84
C SER A 44 11.38 0.47 1.78
N LEU A 45 10.97 1.07 2.91
CA LEU A 45 11.94 1.60 3.87
C LEU A 45 12.81 0.51 4.48
N VAL A 46 12.24 -0.66 4.81
CA VAL A 46 13.05 -1.82 5.27
C VAL A 46 14.11 -2.19 4.23
N GLN A 47 13.75 -2.22 2.94
CA GLN A 47 14.70 -2.53 1.87
C GLN A 47 15.80 -1.47 1.78
N ASP A 48 15.46 -0.18 1.89
CA ASP A 48 16.43 0.91 1.90
C ASP A 48 17.38 0.82 3.10
N LEU A 49 16.84 0.54 4.29
CA LEU A 49 17.62 0.40 5.53
C LEU A 49 18.60 -0.78 5.45
N ILE A 50 18.14 -1.92 4.92
CA ILE A 50 18.98 -3.10 4.70
C ILE A 50 20.05 -2.81 3.66
N GLY A 51 19.70 -2.12 2.56
CA GLY A 51 20.63 -1.72 1.51
C GLY A 51 21.68 -0.72 2.00
N TRP A 52 21.30 0.17 2.92
CA TRP A 52 22.20 1.12 3.56
C TRP A 52 23.19 0.44 4.51
N ASN A 53 22.70 -0.32 5.49
CA ASN A 53 23.57 -1.02 6.44
C ASN A 53 22.90 -2.23 7.10
N ARG A 54 22.89 -3.36 6.38
CA ARG A 54 22.32 -4.63 6.87
C ARG A 54 22.83 -5.06 8.25
N ASN A 55 24.14 -5.02 8.48
CA ASN A 55 24.73 -5.51 9.73
C ASN A 55 24.31 -4.67 10.93
N TYR A 56 24.21 -3.35 10.74
CA TYR A 56 23.70 -2.45 11.76
C TYR A 56 22.22 -2.72 12.05
N ILE A 57 21.36 -2.78 11.03
CA ILE A 57 19.92 -3.01 11.20
C ILE A 57 19.62 -4.36 11.86
N VAL A 58 20.34 -5.43 11.49
CA VAL A 58 20.23 -6.75 12.15
C VAL A 58 20.54 -6.66 13.65
N ARG A 59 21.57 -5.89 14.02
CA ARG A 59 21.96 -5.70 15.43
C ARG A 59 20.94 -4.85 16.18
N LEU A 60 20.51 -3.73 15.60
CA LEU A 60 19.53 -2.82 16.18
C LEU A 60 18.20 -3.55 16.48
N PHE A 61 17.78 -4.44 15.58
CA PHE A 61 16.52 -5.18 15.71
C PHE A 61 16.64 -6.52 16.46
N LYS A 62 17.81 -6.83 17.02
CA LYS A 62 18.05 -8.12 17.68
C LYS A 62 17.07 -8.36 18.82
N ASP A 63 16.89 -7.36 19.67
CA ASP A 63 16.10 -7.45 20.90
C ASP A 63 14.68 -6.86 20.74
N VAL A 64 14.30 -6.49 19.51
CA VAL A 64 12.94 -6.04 19.18
C VAL A 64 12.07 -7.27 18.93
N ASN A 65 10.96 -7.38 19.67
CA ASN A 65 9.96 -8.42 19.46
C ASN A 65 9.30 -8.25 18.08
N GLY A 66 9.14 -9.33 17.32
CA GLY A 66 8.41 -9.31 16.05
C GLY A 66 8.88 -10.36 15.04
N ALA A 67 8.00 -10.74 14.11
CA ALA A 67 8.22 -11.87 13.19
C ALA A 67 9.26 -11.60 12.09
N GLY A 68 9.50 -10.33 11.73
CA GLY A 68 10.46 -9.94 10.69
C GLY A 68 10.81 -8.45 10.71
N PHE A 69 11.68 -8.01 9.80
CA PHE A 69 12.15 -6.62 9.75
C PHE A 69 11.03 -5.59 9.61
N VAL A 70 9.96 -5.93 8.89
CA VAL A 70 8.79 -5.06 8.71
C VAL A 70 8.07 -4.83 10.04
N ASP A 71 7.67 -5.91 10.72
CA ASP A 71 7.03 -5.86 12.05
C ASP A 71 7.91 -5.13 13.07
N LYS A 72 9.20 -5.48 13.12
CA LYS A 72 10.16 -4.85 14.03
C LYS A 72 10.33 -3.36 13.77
N LEU A 73 10.44 -2.94 12.51
CA LEU A 73 10.54 -1.53 12.16
C LEU A 73 9.27 -0.77 12.58
N VAL A 74 8.09 -1.31 12.29
CA VAL A 74 6.84 -0.66 12.71
C VAL A 74 6.80 -0.48 14.22
N ARG A 75 7.14 -1.52 15.00
CA ARG A 75 7.18 -1.44 16.46
C ARG A 75 8.15 -0.36 16.95
N VAL A 76 9.35 -0.29 16.38
CA VAL A 76 10.34 0.74 16.71
C VAL A 76 9.80 2.15 16.43
N LEU A 77 9.05 2.31 15.34
CA LEU A 77 8.50 3.60 14.92
C LEU A 77 7.19 3.99 15.62
N THR A 78 6.49 3.06 16.28
CA THR A 78 5.18 3.33 16.90
C THR A 78 5.21 3.26 18.42
N LEU A 79 5.89 2.27 19.00
CA LEU A 79 5.84 2.00 20.43
C LEU A 79 6.88 2.82 21.18
N GLY A 80 6.43 3.52 22.23
CA GLY A 80 7.28 4.42 23.02
C GLY A 80 8.44 3.72 23.74
N GLU A 81 8.34 2.42 24.00
CA GLU A 81 9.42 1.63 24.61
C GLU A 81 10.71 1.59 23.76
N TYR A 82 10.60 1.84 22.46
CA TYR A 82 11.73 1.84 21.53
C TYR A 82 12.20 3.24 21.13
N ASN A 83 11.78 4.31 21.83
CA ASN A 83 12.18 5.69 21.51
C ASN A 83 13.70 5.84 21.42
N GLY A 84 14.46 5.22 22.33
CA GLY A 84 15.93 5.25 22.27
C GLY A 84 16.51 4.61 21.00
N LEU A 85 15.96 3.48 20.55
CA LEU A 85 16.38 2.85 19.29
C LEU A 85 16.03 3.70 18.08
N ARG A 86 14.90 4.42 18.14
CA ARG A 86 14.46 5.32 17.07
C ARG A 86 15.39 6.52 16.93
N GLU A 87 15.76 7.14 18.05
CA GLU A 87 16.73 8.24 18.09
C GLU A 87 18.10 7.79 17.59
N GLU A 88 18.57 6.61 18.03
CA GLU A 88 19.84 6.03 17.56
C GLU A 88 19.83 5.81 16.05
N LEU A 89 18.75 5.22 15.52
CA LEU A 89 18.59 4.95 14.10
C LEU A 89 18.63 6.25 13.27
N SER A 90 17.91 7.29 13.72
CA SER A 90 17.88 8.59 13.05
C SER A 90 19.24 9.31 13.10
N GLY A 91 19.92 9.29 14.25
CA GLY A 91 21.23 9.90 14.44
C GLY A 91 22.34 9.24 13.62
N ARG A 92 22.23 7.93 13.36
CA ARG A 92 23.18 7.23 12.48
C ARG A 92 23.05 7.58 10.99
N MET A 93 21.97 8.26 10.58
CA MET A 93 21.68 8.61 9.18
C MET A 93 21.98 10.07 8.83
N GLU A 94 22.78 10.79 9.63
CA GLU A 94 23.08 12.20 9.39
C GLU A 94 23.56 12.50 7.97
N ASP A 95 24.49 11.70 7.44
CA ASP A 95 25.03 11.86 6.08
C ASP A 95 24.08 11.36 4.97
N PHE A 96 22.98 10.69 5.32
CA PHE A 96 22.05 10.05 4.38
C PHE A 96 20.70 10.78 4.37
N HIS A 97 20.71 12.06 3.97
CA HIS A 97 19.55 12.95 4.09
C HIS A 97 18.26 12.41 3.48
N LEU A 98 18.31 11.78 2.29
CA LEU A 98 17.13 11.20 1.63
C LEU A 98 16.55 10.01 2.39
N LEU A 99 17.40 9.17 2.97
CA LEU A 99 16.97 8.02 3.78
C LEU A 99 16.37 8.49 5.10
N ARG A 100 17.02 9.47 5.75
CA ARG A 100 16.52 10.10 6.99
C ARG A 100 15.16 10.77 6.78
N ASP A 101 14.99 11.49 5.67
CA ASP A 101 13.72 12.11 5.29
C ASP A 101 12.63 11.05 5.01
N ARG A 102 12.97 9.93 4.37
CA ARG A 102 12.05 8.79 4.20
C ARG A 102 11.66 8.14 5.53
N LEU A 103 12.62 7.94 6.43
CA LEU A 103 12.37 7.45 7.79
C LEU A 103 11.41 8.37 8.55
N SER A 104 11.69 9.67 8.57
CA SER A 104 10.86 10.68 9.25
C SER A 104 9.43 10.74 8.70
N ARG A 105 9.25 10.63 7.38
CA ARG A 105 7.90 10.55 6.80
C ARG A 105 7.11 9.33 7.26
N ILE A 106 7.76 8.18 7.33
CA ILE A 106 7.09 6.93 7.75
C ILE A 106 6.86 6.94 9.27
N GLU A 107 7.78 7.51 10.05
CA GLU A 107 7.55 7.76 11.46
C GLU A 107 6.32 8.65 11.68
N HIS A 108 6.21 9.77 10.95
CA HIS A 108 5.04 10.64 11.04
C HIS A 108 3.75 9.93 10.62
N MET A 109 3.78 9.13 9.54
CA MET A 109 2.62 8.32 9.14
C MET A 109 2.20 7.33 10.25
N LEU A 110 3.17 6.78 10.98
CA LEU A 110 2.95 5.79 12.03
C LEU A 110 2.79 6.40 13.42
N SER A 111 2.79 7.73 13.57
CA SER A 111 2.68 8.38 14.88
C SER A 111 1.28 8.23 15.48
N SER A 112 0.24 8.15 14.62
CA SER A 112 -1.12 7.86 15.05
C SER A 112 -1.98 7.30 13.91
N PRO A 113 -3.08 6.59 14.22
CA PRO A 113 -4.03 6.13 13.20
C PRO A 113 -4.61 7.28 12.34
N GLU A 114 -4.80 8.47 12.91
CA GLU A 114 -5.27 9.65 12.19
C GLU A 114 -4.22 10.18 11.20
N ALA A 115 -2.95 10.15 11.57
CA ALA A 115 -1.85 10.51 10.67
C ALA A 115 -1.80 9.54 9.47
N LEU A 116 -1.92 8.24 9.74
CA LEU A 116 -2.01 7.22 8.69
C LEU A 116 -3.20 7.45 7.76
N LEU A 117 -4.39 7.72 8.33
CA LEU A 117 -5.60 8.02 7.56
C LEU A 117 -5.40 9.22 6.63
N THR A 118 -4.77 10.28 7.14
CA THR A 118 -4.43 11.49 6.36
C THR A 118 -3.52 11.15 5.17
N ILE A 119 -2.53 10.28 5.37
CA ILE A 119 -1.63 9.83 4.31
C ILE A 119 -2.38 8.99 3.25
N LEU A 120 -3.31 8.13 3.67
CA LEU A 120 -4.14 7.32 2.77
C LEU A 120 -5.09 8.20 1.95
N ASP A 121 -5.75 9.18 2.56
CA ASP A 121 -6.64 10.12 1.87
C ASP A 121 -5.87 10.99 0.86
N ALA A 122 -4.66 11.42 1.23
CA ALA A 122 -3.77 12.13 0.32
C ALA A 122 -3.32 11.24 -0.85
N HIS A 123 -3.01 9.97 -0.61
CA HIS A 123 -2.68 9.01 -1.67
C HIS A 123 -3.86 8.77 -2.61
N GLN A 124 -5.07 8.58 -2.06
CA GLN A 124 -6.31 8.45 -2.82
C GLN A 124 -6.49 9.64 -3.78
N LYS A 125 -6.33 10.87 -3.28
CA LYS A 125 -6.45 12.08 -4.10
C LYS A 125 -5.42 12.12 -5.23
N ARG A 126 -4.16 11.74 -4.96
CA ARG A 126 -3.09 11.68 -5.97
C ARG A 126 -3.41 10.66 -7.05
N VAL A 127 -3.83 9.44 -6.69
CA VAL A 127 -4.24 8.39 -7.64
C VAL A 127 -5.39 8.88 -8.52
N GLN A 128 -6.43 9.48 -7.91
CA GLN A 128 -7.55 10.03 -8.67
C GLN A 128 -7.12 11.08 -9.69
N TRP A 129 -6.20 11.97 -9.31
CA TRP A 129 -5.67 12.96 -10.25
C TRP A 129 -4.87 12.31 -11.38
N GLN A 130 -4.07 11.28 -11.08
CA GLN A 130 -3.32 10.57 -12.10
C GLN A 130 -4.22 9.80 -13.07
N LEU A 131 -5.24 9.10 -12.58
CA LEU A 131 -6.22 8.42 -13.44
C LEU A 131 -6.95 9.40 -14.36
N ARG A 132 -7.35 10.58 -13.84
CA ARG A 132 -7.94 11.63 -14.67
C ARG A 132 -6.96 12.20 -15.71
N ARG A 133 -5.67 12.29 -15.39
CA ARG A 133 -4.62 12.68 -16.36
C ARG A 133 -4.44 11.63 -17.45
N ILE A 134 -4.40 10.34 -17.08
CA ILE A 134 -4.34 9.21 -18.01
C ILE A 134 -5.54 9.23 -18.96
N TYR A 135 -6.75 9.41 -18.43
CA TYR A 135 -7.98 9.50 -19.22
C TYR A 135 -7.93 10.64 -20.24
N ARG A 136 -7.52 11.85 -19.82
CA ARG A 136 -7.36 12.98 -20.74
C ARG A 136 -6.30 12.73 -21.81
N ALA A 137 -5.15 12.16 -21.43
CA ALA A 137 -4.10 11.83 -22.38
C ALA A 137 -4.58 10.77 -23.40
N ARG A 138 -5.29 9.75 -22.94
CA ARG A 138 -5.92 8.74 -23.82
C ARG A 138 -6.89 9.39 -24.80
N ASN A 139 -7.74 10.30 -24.33
CA ASN A 139 -8.70 10.99 -25.20
C ASN A 139 -8.00 11.88 -26.24
N ALA A 140 -6.95 12.61 -25.85
CA ALA A 140 -6.18 13.42 -26.79
C ALA A 140 -5.50 12.58 -27.89
N ILE A 141 -5.01 11.39 -27.55
CA ILE A 141 -4.42 10.45 -28.53
C ILE A 141 -5.49 9.91 -29.48
N VAL A 142 -6.65 9.51 -28.96
CA VAL A 142 -7.73 8.88 -29.75
C VAL A 142 -8.46 9.88 -30.64
N HIS A 143 -8.76 11.08 -30.13
CA HIS A 143 -9.56 12.08 -30.84
C HIS A 143 -8.71 12.98 -31.73
N ASP A 144 -7.54 13.41 -31.26
CA ASP A 144 -6.74 14.43 -31.93
C ASP A 144 -5.43 13.88 -32.50
N GLY A 145 -5.15 12.57 -32.33
CA GLY A 145 -3.86 11.96 -32.69
C GLY A 145 -2.67 12.52 -31.90
N SER A 146 -2.92 13.36 -30.89
CA SER A 146 -1.88 14.10 -30.18
C SER A 146 -1.36 13.27 -29.00
N THR A 147 -0.04 13.16 -28.89
CA THR A 147 0.62 12.43 -27.80
C THR A 147 1.28 13.43 -26.85
N PRO A 148 0.77 13.59 -25.60
CA PRO A 148 1.39 14.46 -24.62
C PRO A 148 2.83 14.03 -24.31
N SER A 149 3.73 14.99 -24.06
CA SER A 149 5.15 14.72 -23.79
C SER A 149 5.39 13.91 -22.51
N TYR A 150 4.45 13.93 -21.56
CA TYR A 150 4.51 13.18 -20.29
C TYR A 150 3.85 11.78 -20.35
N THR A 151 3.54 11.28 -21.55
CA THR A 151 2.82 10.01 -21.74
C THR A 151 3.56 8.81 -21.15
N GLU A 152 4.90 8.79 -21.19
CA GLU A 152 5.70 7.69 -20.63
C GLU A 152 5.46 7.49 -19.13
N ILE A 153 5.51 8.58 -18.35
CA ILE A 153 5.26 8.54 -16.90
C ILE A 153 3.84 8.05 -16.62
N LEU A 154 2.86 8.46 -17.44
CA LEU A 154 1.49 8.01 -17.29
C LEU A 154 1.34 6.51 -17.61
N ILE A 155 2.11 5.99 -18.56
CA ILE A 155 2.13 4.57 -18.91
C ILE A 155 2.67 3.75 -17.74
N GLU A 156 3.76 4.20 -17.12
CA GLU A 156 4.36 3.54 -15.96
C GLU A 156 3.39 3.46 -14.78
N ASN A 157 2.72 4.58 -14.46
CA ASN A 157 1.68 4.59 -13.42
C ASN A 157 0.54 3.62 -13.75
N LEU A 158 0.11 3.58 -15.01
CA LEU A 158 -0.99 2.70 -15.43
C LEU A 158 -0.60 1.22 -15.36
N HIS A 159 0.65 0.89 -15.69
CA HIS A 159 1.20 -0.46 -15.47
C HIS A 159 1.15 -0.84 -13.99
N GLU A 160 1.67 0.02 -13.12
CA GLU A 160 1.67 -0.23 -11.68
C GLU A 160 0.26 -0.46 -11.12
N TYR A 161 -0.73 0.31 -11.60
CA TYR A 161 -2.11 0.15 -11.17
C TYR A 161 -2.70 -1.19 -11.63
N LEU A 162 -2.47 -1.55 -12.89
CA LEU A 162 -2.93 -2.80 -13.47
C LEU A 162 -2.29 -4.01 -12.76
N ASP A 163 -0.98 -3.98 -12.54
CA ASP A 163 -0.25 -5.03 -11.85
C ASP A 163 -0.72 -5.18 -10.40
N SER A 164 -0.98 -4.07 -9.71
CA SER A 164 -1.50 -4.11 -8.33
C SER A 164 -2.88 -4.77 -8.27
N ILE A 165 -3.77 -4.43 -9.20
CA ILE A 165 -5.11 -5.02 -9.30
C ILE A 165 -5.01 -6.52 -9.61
N LEU A 166 -4.28 -6.88 -10.67
CA LEU A 166 -4.13 -8.26 -11.10
C LEU A 166 -3.52 -9.14 -10.02
N ASN A 167 -2.45 -8.68 -9.35
CA ASN A 167 -1.83 -9.43 -8.27
C ASN A 167 -2.76 -9.65 -7.09
N ALA A 168 -3.52 -8.63 -6.69
CA ALA A 168 -4.51 -8.77 -5.62
C ALA A 168 -5.63 -9.74 -6.00
N LEU A 169 -6.17 -9.65 -7.22
CA LEU A 169 -7.19 -10.57 -7.71
C LEU A 169 -6.67 -12.02 -7.79
N MET A 170 -5.45 -12.22 -8.28
CA MET A 170 -4.82 -13.54 -8.32
C MET A 170 -4.60 -14.12 -6.92
N ASN A 171 -4.15 -13.30 -5.96
CA ASN A 171 -4.00 -13.73 -4.57
C ASN A 171 -5.34 -14.09 -3.92
N LEU A 172 -6.41 -13.35 -4.23
CA LEU A 172 -7.76 -13.69 -3.74
C LEU A 172 -8.25 -15.00 -4.38
N ALA A 173 -8.05 -15.17 -5.69
CA ALA A 173 -8.48 -16.36 -6.42
C ALA A 173 -7.67 -17.62 -6.09
N SER A 174 -6.42 -17.48 -5.63
CA SER A 174 -5.56 -18.63 -5.30
C SER A 174 -5.99 -19.37 -4.03
N HIS A 175 -6.84 -18.75 -3.21
CA HIS A 175 -7.37 -19.35 -1.98
C HIS A 175 -8.79 -19.84 -2.23
N GLN A 176 -9.03 -21.14 -2.02
CA GLN A 176 -10.33 -21.75 -2.30
C GLN A 176 -11.46 -21.05 -1.53
N GLY A 177 -12.51 -20.66 -2.26
CA GLY A 177 -13.74 -20.12 -1.69
C GLY A 177 -13.71 -18.63 -1.33
N ILE A 178 -12.61 -17.89 -1.56
CA ILE A 178 -12.58 -16.44 -1.27
C ILE A 178 -13.32 -15.64 -2.34
N ILE A 179 -13.04 -15.88 -3.62
CA ILE A 179 -13.76 -15.29 -4.76
C ILE A 179 -13.96 -16.32 -5.87
N ASN A 180 -15.09 -16.20 -6.57
CA ASN A 180 -15.43 -17.04 -7.74
C ASN A 180 -15.51 -16.21 -9.04
N SER A 181 -15.35 -14.89 -8.97
CA SER A 181 -15.33 -14.00 -10.13
C SER A 181 -14.52 -12.73 -9.86
N VAL A 182 -14.10 -12.06 -10.94
CA VAL A 182 -13.41 -10.76 -10.86
C VAL A 182 -14.28 -9.72 -10.16
N SER A 183 -15.59 -9.68 -10.47
CA SER A 183 -16.52 -8.74 -9.82
C SER A 183 -16.63 -8.95 -8.31
N GLN A 184 -16.61 -10.20 -7.85
CA GLN A 184 -16.52 -10.49 -6.40
C GLN A 184 -15.20 -9.99 -5.80
N GLY A 185 -14.08 -10.11 -6.52
CA GLY A 185 -12.79 -9.56 -6.12
C GLY A 185 -12.81 -8.04 -5.94
N PHE A 186 -13.36 -7.30 -6.91
CA PHE A 186 -13.54 -5.84 -6.79
C PHE A 186 -14.42 -5.49 -5.59
N LYS A 187 -15.56 -6.18 -5.42
CA LYS A 187 -16.46 -5.90 -4.29
C LYS A 187 -15.81 -6.19 -2.94
N MET A 188 -15.06 -7.29 -2.84
CA MET A 188 -14.33 -7.65 -1.64
C MET A 188 -13.29 -6.58 -1.28
N MET A 189 -12.53 -6.08 -2.26
CA MET A 189 -11.52 -5.04 -2.02
C MET A 189 -12.14 -3.72 -1.58
N GLU A 190 -13.26 -3.32 -2.19
CA GLU A 190 -14.04 -2.15 -1.76
C GLU A 190 -14.47 -2.28 -0.30
N LEU A 191 -15.08 -3.41 0.09
CA LEU A 191 -15.54 -3.67 1.45
C LEU A 191 -14.39 -3.69 2.46
N ASN A 192 -13.28 -4.35 2.11
CA ASN A 192 -12.08 -4.40 2.96
C ASN A 192 -11.49 -3.02 3.18
N TYR A 193 -11.36 -2.22 2.14
CA TYR A 193 -10.84 -0.86 2.28
C TYR A 193 -11.78 0.04 3.07
N ARG A 194 -13.10 -0.08 2.88
CA ARG A 194 -14.09 0.65 3.69
C ARG A 194 -14.02 0.27 5.17
N ALA A 195 -13.95 -1.02 5.47
CA ALA A 195 -13.80 -1.51 6.83
C ALA A 195 -12.48 -1.02 7.45
N TYR A 196 -11.41 -1.01 6.66
CA TYR A 196 -10.10 -0.51 7.09
C TYR A 196 -10.13 0.99 7.43
N HIS A 197 -10.66 1.81 6.53
CA HIS A 197 -10.83 3.26 6.73
C HIS A 197 -11.69 3.56 7.96
N THR A 198 -12.80 2.85 8.12
CA THR A 198 -13.70 2.98 9.28
C THR A 198 -13.01 2.59 10.60
N ALA A 199 -12.14 1.57 10.57
CA ALA A 199 -11.39 1.16 11.74
C ALA A 199 -10.40 2.24 12.19
N LEU A 200 -9.70 2.87 11.23
CA LEU A 200 -8.75 3.96 11.49
C LEU A 200 -9.43 5.26 11.91
N SER A 201 -10.66 5.52 11.46
CA SER A 201 -11.40 6.75 11.79
C SER A 201 -12.03 6.77 13.19
N LYS A 202 -11.83 5.73 14.01
CA LYS A 202 -12.36 5.67 15.38
C LYS A 202 -11.68 6.72 16.26
N LYS A 203 -12.47 7.60 16.89
CA LYS A 203 -11.95 8.67 17.74
C LYS A 203 -11.16 8.11 18.93
N GLY A 204 -9.97 8.66 19.15
CA GLY A 204 -9.09 8.30 20.27
C GLY A 204 -8.39 6.96 20.09
N LEU A 205 -8.41 6.38 18.89
CA LEU A 205 -7.64 5.18 18.59
C LEU A 205 -6.14 5.51 18.66
N GLN A 206 -5.38 4.62 19.29
CA GLN A 206 -3.92 4.72 19.39
C GLN A 206 -3.31 3.41 18.94
N PHE A 207 -2.09 3.45 18.41
CA PHE A 207 -1.34 2.23 18.13
C PHE A 207 -0.89 1.59 19.44
N THR A 208 -1.19 0.32 19.61
CA THR A 208 -0.79 -0.50 20.77
C THR A 208 -0.13 -1.77 20.27
N GLN A 209 0.62 -2.46 21.14
CA GLN A 209 1.22 -3.74 20.79
C GLN A 209 0.21 -4.78 20.27
N GLU A 210 -1.03 -4.71 20.75
CA GLU A 210 -2.10 -5.65 20.42
C GLU A 210 -2.77 -5.36 19.07
N ASN A 211 -2.99 -4.08 18.73
CA ASN A 211 -3.75 -3.69 17.55
C ASN A 211 -2.88 -3.38 16.32
N LEU A 212 -1.58 -3.19 16.51
CA LEU A 212 -0.67 -2.70 15.47
C LEU A 212 -0.65 -3.58 14.22
N GLN A 213 -0.59 -4.89 14.43
CA GLN A 213 -0.56 -5.87 13.34
C GLN A 213 -1.87 -5.85 12.54
N ASP A 214 -3.00 -5.81 13.24
CA ASP A 214 -4.31 -5.78 12.57
C ASP A 214 -4.57 -4.44 11.87
N LEU A 215 -4.10 -3.31 12.42
CA LEU A 215 -4.30 -1.99 11.83
C LEU A 215 -3.34 -1.67 10.67
N LEU A 216 -2.25 -2.42 10.49
CA LEU A 216 -1.29 -2.15 9.41
C LEU A 216 -1.18 -3.29 8.40
N PHE A 217 -1.42 -4.53 8.83
CA PHE A 217 -1.09 -5.72 8.07
C PHE A 217 -2.21 -6.76 8.00
N LYS A 218 -3.42 -6.47 8.49
CA LYS A 218 -4.58 -7.39 8.41
C LYS A 218 -4.83 -7.95 7.01
N TYR A 219 -4.56 -7.16 5.97
CA TYR A 219 -4.75 -7.57 4.59
C TYR A 219 -3.46 -7.96 3.86
N ALA A 220 -2.30 -7.96 4.54
CA ALA A 220 -0.97 -8.20 3.94
C ALA A 220 -0.86 -9.54 3.19
N GLN A 221 -1.64 -10.55 3.58
CA GLN A 221 -1.69 -11.84 2.87
C GLN A 221 -2.21 -11.72 1.42
N HIS A 222 -3.04 -10.71 1.14
CA HIS A 222 -3.55 -10.41 -0.20
C HIS A 222 -2.65 -9.39 -0.94
N SER A 223 -1.65 -8.85 -0.27
CA SER A 223 -0.74 -7.85 -0.80
C SER A 223 0.05 -8.41 -1.99
N PRO A 224 0.24 -7.62 -3.07
CA PRO A 224 1.21 -7.94 -4.12
C PRO A 224 2.62 -8.20 -3.57
N ASN A 225 2.95 -7.62 -2.41
CA ASN A 225 4.25 -7.78 -1.74
C ASN A 225 4.31 -8.96 -0.76
N SER A 226 3.27 -9.82 -0.69
CA SER A 226 3.15 -10.90 0.29
C SER A 226 4.30 -11.91 0.29
N ARG A 227 5.11 -11.99 -0.78
CA ARG A 227 6.34 -12.80 -0.80
C ARG A 227 7.40 -12.33 0.20
N PHE A 228 7.40 -11.05 0.57
CA PHE A 228 8.29 -10.48 1.58
C PHE A 228 7.69 -10.52 3.00
N ALA A 229 6.35 -10.50 3.12
CA ALA A 229 5.63 -10.68 4.38
C ALA A 229 5.60 -12.14 4.87
N ARG A 230 5.75 -13.13 3.95
CA ARG A 230 5.77 -14.58 4.23
C ARG A 230 7.04 -15.11 4.92
N ARG A 231 7.64 -14.33 5.83
CA ARG A 231 8.46 -14.87 6.92
C ARG A 231 7.69 -14.80 8.24
N HIS A 232 6.42 -15.20 8.21
CA HIS A 232 5.71 -15.62 9.41
C HIS A 232 5.91 -17.13 9.58
N PRO A 233 6.43 -17.62 10.72
CA PRO A 233 6.33 -19.03 11.01
C PRO A 233 4.86 -19.36 11.22
N SER A 234 4.29 -20.11 10.28
CA SER A 234 3.01 -20.77 10.47
C SER A 234 3.17 -21.75 11.63
N ASN A 235 2.63 -21.40 12.81
CA ASN A 235 2.22 -22.39 13.78
C ASN A 235 1.05 -23.16 13.17
N GLN A 236 1.35 -24.24 12.46
CA GLN A 236 0.42 -25.35 12.34
C GLN A 236 0.74 -26.33 13.46
N PRO A 237 -0.22 -26.73 14.31
CA PRO A 237 -0.06 -27.93 15.09
C PRO A 237 0.05 -29.10 14.11
N VAL A 238 1.14 -29.84 14.21
CA VAL A 238 1.28 -31.15 13.59
C VAL A 238 0.43 -32.08 14.44
N ASP A 239 -0.71 -32.51 13.89
CA ASP A 239 -1.33 -33.77 14.27
C ASP A 239 -0.57 -34.93 13.63
#